data_AF-A0A401MIL5-F1
#
_entry.id   AF-A0A401MIL5-F1
#
_cell.length_a   1.000
_cell.length_b   1.000
_cell.length_c   1.000
_cell.angle_alpha   90.00
_cell.angle_beta   90.00
_cell.angle_gamma   90.00
#
_symmetry.space_group_name_H-M   'P 1'
#
loop_
_entity.id
_entity.type
_entity.pdbx_description
1 polymer ?
#
loop_
_entity_poly.entity_id
_entity_poly.type
_entity_poly.pdbx_seq_one_letter_code
_entity_poly.pdbx_strand_id
1 'polypeptide(L)'
;MAAKFPEGETRIASALRELEKHGYLSRTKERLPSGQIVTRTISYNKPQTRTARTAHVAPAARREPVPDLKEPEHPAPTAPTGRLPLPDTPDLPAHRTARNVLAGLRTRDPRLHLAERDVRRLAPAVAVWLERGMAPDDVQRTLSAGLPPEGVRHPAGFLAHRLTALLPSPFEPEPEAATARPAPLQNCDGCDRAFRSPRPGRCRDCRPACVAA
;
A
#
# COMPACT_ATOMS: atom_id res chain seq x y z
N MET A 1 29.51 37.10 6.35
CA MET A 1 28.10 37.43 6.01
C MET A 1 27.85 38.93 6.07
N ALA A 2 28.32 39.66 7.07
CA ALA A 2 28.15 41.12 7.17
C ALA A 2 28.69 41.92 5.95
N ALA A 3 29.71 41.44 5.25
CA ALA A 3 30.23 42.10 4.04
C ALA A 3 29.37 41.92 2.76
N LYS A 4 28.34 41.05 2.78
CA LYS A 4 27.52 40.73 1.59
C LYS A 4 26.16 41.44 1.55
N PHE A 5 25.81 42.14 2.63
CA PHE A 5 24.48 42.68 2.86
C PHE A 5 24.60 44.19 3.16
N PRO A 6 23.73 45.05 2.58
CA PRO A 6 23.77 46.49 2.82
C PRO A 6 23.37 46.89 4.25
N GLU A 7 22.87 45.94 5.05
CA GLU A 7 22.49 46.14 6.44
C GLU A 7 23.71 46.16 7.39
N GLY A 8 23.64 47.04 8.41
CA GLY A 8 24.68 47.11 9.45
C GLY A 8 24.78 45.82 10.28
N GLU A 9 26.00 45.49 10.71
CA GLU A 9 26.33 44.25 11.44
C GLU A 9 25.40 44.00 12.64
N THR A 10 25.07 45.04 13.41
CA THR A 10 24.16 44.96 14.55
C THR A 10 22.75 44.50 14.16
N ARG A 11 22.24 44.95 13.01
CA ARG A 11 20.91 44.57 12.51
C ARG A 11 20.90 43.10 12.07
N ILE A 12 21.96 42.68 11.37
CA ILE A 12 22.13 41.28 10.96
C ILE A 12 22.23 40.36 12.19
N ALA A 13 23.03 40.75 13.20
CA ALA A 13 23.16 39.99 14.43
C ALA A 13 21.83 39.88 15.19
N SER A 14 21.02 40.95 15.20
CA SER A 14 19.69 40.94 15.79
C SER A 14 18.73 39.98 15.07
N ALA A 15 18.69 40.05 13.73
CA ALA A 15 17.86 39.17 12.93
C ALA A 15 18.23 37.69 13.12
N LEU A 16 19.52 37.37 13.20
CA LEU A 16 19.96 35.99 13.46
C LEU A 16 19.54 35.48 14.85
N ARG A 17 19.59 36.33 15.89
CA ARG A 17 19.10 35.98 17.24
C ARG A 17 17.58 35.74 17.24
N GLU A 18 16.85 36.53 16.47
CA GLU A 18 15.40 36.37 16.32
C GLU A 18 15.05 35.05 15.62
N LEU A 19 15.74 34.71 14.53
CA LEU A 19 15.57 33.42 13.85
C LEU A 19 15.93 32.22 14.74
N GLU A 20 16.96 32.34 15.58
CA GLU A 20 17.30 31.32 16.58
C GLU A 20 16.20 31.17 17.65
N LYS A 21 15.64 32.29 18.12
CA LYS A 21 14.54 32.30 19.11
C LYS A 21 13.30 31.61 18.56
N HIS A 22 12.96 31.85 17.30
CA HIS A 22 11.79 31.27 16.63
C HIS A 22 12.06 29.87 16.05
N GLY A 23 13.27 29.32 16.20
CA GLY A 23 13.59 27.95 15.79
C GLY A 23 13.80 27.76 14.28
N TYR A 24 14.00 28.85 13.54
CA TYR A 24 14.34 28.84 12.12
C TYR A 24 15.85 28.72 11.86
N LEU A 25 16.67 29.00 12.88
CA LEU A 25 18.13 28.92 12.79
C LEU A 25 18.69 28.19 14.01
N SER A 26 19.69 27.34 13.79
CA SER A 26 20.49 26.72 14.85
C SER A 26 21.97 26.95 14.59
N ARG A 27 22.70 27.46 15.58
CA ARG A 27 24.16 27.58 15.55
C ARG A 27 24.77 26.75 16.67
N THR A 28 25.54 25.73 16.29
CA THR A 28 26.23 24.85 17.23
C THR A 28 27.72 24.89 16.96
N LYS A 29 28.54 24.91 18.02
CA LYS A 29 29.99 24.77 17.91
C LYS A 29 30.33 23.28 17.81
N GLU A 30 30.91 22.87 16.70
CA GLU A 30 31.30 21.48 16.46
C GLU A 30 32.83 21.41 16.48
N ARG A 31 33.38 20.47 17.27
CA ARG A 31 34.81 20.13 17.25
C ARG A 31 35.03 19.13 16.13
N LEU A 32 35.77 19.54 15.11
CA LEU A 32 36.17 18.64 14.03
C LEU A 32 37.23 17.64 14.53
N PRO A 33 37.34 16.46 13.90
CA PRO A 33 38.42 15.50 14.17
C PRO A 33 39.83 16.09 14.01
N SER A 34 39.97 17.20 13.28
CA SER A 34 41.20 17.97 13.11
C SER A 34 41.56 18.86 14.31
N GLY A 35 40.76 18.84 15.40
CA GLY A 35 40.96 19.68 16.58
C GLY A 35 40.44 21.12 16.44
N GLN A 36 39.98 21.52 15.26
CA GLN A 36 39.42 22.85 15.02
C GLN A 36 37.97 22.95 15.51
N ILE A 37 37.62 24.07 16.14
CA ILE A 37 36.23 24.38 16.52
C ILE A 37 35.60 25.22 15.40
N VAL A 38 34.60 24.66 14.73
CA VAL A 38 33.85 25.35 13.67
C VAL A 38 32.43 25.65 14.13
N THR A 39 31.91 26.81 13.74
CA THR A 39 30.51 27.17 14.00
C THR A 39 29.64 26.66 12.86
N ARG A 40 28.83 25.65 13.12
CA ARG A 40 27.87 25.10 12.17
C ARG A 40 26.54 25.83 12.28
N THR A 41 26.11 26.44 11.19
CA THR A 41 24.84 27.16 11.08
C THR A 41 23.88 26.37 10.19
N ILE A 42 22.73 25.98 10.73
CA ILE A 42 21.68 25.23 10.03
C ILE A 42 20.42 26.08 10.02
N SER A 43 19.89 26.37 8.83
CA SER A 43 18.58 27.02 8.66
C SER A 43 17.49 25.98 8.39
N TYR A 44 16.32 26.19 8.97
CA TYR A 44 15.16 25.31 8.81
C TYR A 44 14.01 26.08 8.17
N ASN A 45 13.37 25.48 7.16
CA ASN A 45 12.21 26.08 6.47
C ASN A 45 10.92 26.04 7.32
N LYS A 46 10.89 25.23 8.38
CA LYS A 46 9.80 25.16 9.36
C LYS A 46 10.39 25.28 10.78
N PRO A 47 9.76 26.02 11.70
CA PRO A 47 10.31 26.25 13.02
C PRO A 47 10.33 24.94 13.81
N GLN A 48 11.51 24.53 14.30
CA GLN A 48 11.61 23.35 15.16
C GLN A 48 11.22 23.75 16.59
N THR A 49 10.15 23.14 17.13
CA THR A 49 9.77 23.31 18.53
C THR A 49 10.89 22.80 19.43
N ARG A 50 11.14 23.50 20.55
CA ARG A 50 12.26 23.29 21.49
C ARG A 50 12.44 21.85 22.00
N THR A 51 11.44 20.98 21.84
CA THR A 51 11.48 19.54 22.15
C THR A 51 12.38 18.72 21.20
N ALA A 52 12.67 19.20 19.99
CA ALA A 52 13.63 18.55 19.09
C ALA A 52 15.10 18.94 19.36
N ARG A 53 15.34 20.04 20.09
CA ARG A 53 16.69 20.57 20.35
C ARG A 53 17.51 19.77 21.36
N THR A 54 16.87 18.94 22.18
CA THR A 54 17.56 18.08 23.16
C THR A 54 17.99 16.74 22.60
N ALA A 55 17.54 16.34 21.41
CA ALA A 55 17.93 15.06 20.79
C ALA A 55 19.30 15.09 20.09
N HIS A 56 19.97 16.24 20.01
CA HIS A 56 21.26 16.39 19.29
C HIS A 56 22.46 16.76 20.17
N VAL A 57 22.34 16.69 21.51
CA VAL A 57 23.50 16.84 22.41
C VAL A 57 23.63 15.59 23.27
N ALA A 58 24.21 14.55 22.69
CA ALA A 58 24.93 13.52 23.44
C ALA A 58 26.41 13.59 22.99
N PRO A 59 27.37 13.84 23.89
CA PRO A 59 28.78 13.75 23.54
C PRO A 59 29.13 12.29 23.24
N ALA A 60 29.67 12.04 22.06
CA ALA A 60 30.23 10.74 21.69
C ALA A 60 31.44 10.44 22.59
N ALA A 61 31.22 9.63 23.63
CA ALA A 61 32.30 8.95 24.32
C ALA A 61 32.86 7.84 23.42
N ARG A 62 34.19 7.90 23.28
CA ARG A 62 35.15 6.95 22.72
C ARG A 62 34.66 5.49 22.60
N ARG A 63 34.76 4.94 21.38
CA ARG A 63 34.68 3.49 21.11
C ARG A 63 36.04 2.84 21.32
N GLU A 64 36.07 1.78 22.13
CA GLU A 64 36.92 0.58 22.03
C GLU A 64 36.10 -0.63 22.55
N PRO A 65 36.44 -1.90 22.20
CA PRO A 65 35.45 -2.80 21.57
C PRO A 65 35.06 -4.08 22.37
N VAL A 66 33.88 -4.65 21.99
CA VAL A 66 33.40 -6.07 22.12
C VAL A 66 32.89 -6.53 23.53
N PRO A 67 31.96 -7.51 23.70
CA PRO A 67 30.71 -7.90 23.00
C PRO A 67 29.45 -7.99 23.91
N ASP A 68 28.30 -8.17 23.24
CA ASP A 68 27.05 -8.86 23.62
C ASP A 68 26.04 -8.31 24.66
N LEU A 69 24.98 -7.72 24.08
CA LEU A 69 23.54 -7.94 24.31
C LEU A 69 23.01 -8.11 25.74
N LYS A 70 22.28 -7.09 26.20
CA LYS A 70 20.83 -7.18 26.46
C LYS A 70 20.22 -5.79 26.66
N GLU A 71 19.41 -5.39 25.69
CA GLU A 71 18.63 -4.15 25.70
C GLU A 71 17.29 -4.40 26.41
N PRO A 72 16.86 -3.59 27.39
CA PRO A 72 15.46 -3.50 27.77
C PRO A 72 14.75 -2.64 26.74
N GLU A 73 13.84 -3.27 26.00
CA GLU A 73 12.96 -2.65 25.00
C GLU A 73 12.17 -1.49 25.61
N HIS A 74 12.44 -0.26 25.15
CA HIS A 74 11.48 0.83 25.25
C HIS A 74 10.55 0.78 24.01
N PRO A 75 9.22 0.76 24.20
CA PRO A 75 8.29 0.58 23.11
C PRO A 75 8.32 1.79 22.16
N ALA A 76 8.67 1.54 20.91
CA ALA A 76 8.53 2.49 19.82
C ALA A 76 7.06 2.91 19.64
N PRO A 77 6.78 4.18 19.28
CA PRO A 77 5.42 4.61 18.96
C PRO A 77 4.92 3.81 17.76
N THR A 78 3.89 3.00 17.99
CA THR A 78 3.22 2.18 16.99
C THR A 78 2.49 3.12 16.02
N ALA A 79 3.19 3.58 14.98
CA ALA A 79 2.49 3.93 13.75
C ALA A 79 1.80 2.65 13.28
N PRO A 80 0.50 2.65 12.96
CA PRO A 80 -0.11 1.51 12.32
C PRO A 80 0.42 1.47 10.88
N THR A 81 1.61 0.91 10.69
CA THR A 81 1.93 0.24 9.44
C THR A 81 1.07 -1.02 9.44
N GLY A 82 -0.24 -0.84 9.21
CA GLY A 82 -1.07 -1.91 8.72
C GLY A 82 -0.36 -2.44 7.49
N ARG A 83 0.17 -3.65 7.59
CA ARG A 83 0.84 -4.30 6.47
C ARG A 83 -0.18 -4.30 5.34
N LEU A 84 0.20 -3.71 4.20
CA LEU A 84 -0.63 -3.77 3.01
C LEU A 84 -0.88 -5.26 2.70
N PRO A 85 -2.11 -5.64 2.32
CA PRO A 85 -2.39 -7.00 1.88
C PRO A 85 -1.39 -7.42 0.80
N LEU A 86 -0.81 -8.60 0.95
CA LEU A 86 0.03 -9.22 -0.07
C LEU A 86 -0.75 -10.35 -0.73
N PRO A 87 -0.62 -10.53 -2.05
CA PRO A 87 -1.24 -11.64 -2.75
C PRO A 87 -0.64 -12.96 -2.29
N ASP A 88 -1.47 -14.00 -2.29
CA ASP A 88 -1.06 -15.36 -1.94
C ASP A 88 -0.18 -15.96 -3.05
N THR A 89 -0.39 -15.51 -4.30
CA THR A 89 0.44 -15.88 -5.45
C THR A 89 1.04 -14.64 -6.13
N PRO A 90 2.36 -14.57 -6.35
CA PRO A 90 2.99 -13.46 -7.06
C PRO A 90 2.78 -13.62 -8.58
N ASP A 91 1.54 -13.51 -9.04
CA ASP A 91 1.22 -13.55 -10.46
C ASP A 91 1.57 -12.22 -11.15
N LEU A 92 2.56 -12.26 -12.05
CA LEU A 92 3.06 -11.08 -12.77
C LEU A 92 1.98 -10.37 -13.62
N PRO A 93 1.09 -11.09 -14.35
CA PRO A 93 -0.11 -10.53 -14.96
C PRO A 93 -1.02 -9.79 -13.98
N ALA A 94 -1.40 -10.37 -12.84
CA ALA A 94 -2.23 -9.72 -11.84
C ALA A 94 -1.59 -8.43 -11.30
N HIS A 95 -0.28 -8.44 -11.02
CA HIS A 95 0.47 -7.24 -10.63
C HIS A 95 0.49 -6.16 -11.72
N ARG A 96 0.59 -6.52 -13.00
CA ARG A 96 0.52 -5.57 -14.12
C ARG A 96 -0.87 -4.93 -14.18
N THR A 97 -1.92 -5.73 -14.08
CA THR A 97 -3.32 -5.25 -14.06
C THR A 97 -3.56 -4.32 -12.88
N ALA A 98 -3.07 -4.67 -11.68
CA ALA A 98 -3.13 -3.82 -10.50
C ALA A 98 -2.45 -2.45 -10.68
N ARG A 99 -1.28 -2.42 -11.32
CA ARG A 99 -0.60 -1.14 -11.66
C ARG A 99 -1.42 -0.30 -12.64
N ASN A 100 -2.05 -0.93 -13.63
CA ASN A 100 -2.90 -0.24 -14.61
C ASN A 100 -4.16 0.34 -13.95
N VAL A 101 -4.79 -0.42 -13.03
CA VAL A 101 -5.91 0.04 -12.21
C VAL A 101 -5.54 1.31 -11.45
N LEU A 102 -4.40 1.30 -10.74
CA LEU A 102 -3.91 2.46 -9.98
C LEU A 102 -3.55 3.64 -10.89
N ALA A 103 -2.89 3.38 -12.03
CA ALA A 103 -2.54 4.42 -12.98
C ALA A 103 -3.77 5.09 -13.61
N GLY A 104 -4.85 4.33 -13.82
CA GLY A 104 -6.12 4.81 -14.37
C GLY A 104 -6.96 5.67 -13.42
N LEU A 105 -6.68 5.65 -12.11
CA LEU A 105 -7.42 6.47 -11.13
C LEU A 105 -7.37 7.97 -11.46
N ARG A 106 -6.26 8.46 -12.02
CA ARG A 106 -6.10 9.86 -12.43
C ARG A 106 -7.11 10.33 -13.48
N THR A 107 -7.64 9.41 -14.29
CA THR A 107 -8.64 9.70 -15.32
C THR A 107 -10.03 9.81 -14.71
N ARG A 108 -10.28 9.05 -13.63
CA ARG A 108 -11.54 9.08 -12.88
C ARG A 108 -11.62 10.28 -11.93
N ASP A 109 -10.53 10.56 -11.23
CA ASP A 109 -10.40 11.78 -10.41
C ASP A 109 -8.94 12.28 -10.45
N PRO A 110 -8.68 13.52 -10.92
CA PRO A 110 -7.34 14.08 -10.99
C PRO A 110 -6.67 14.24 -9.62
N ARG A 111 -7.44 14.28 -8.52
CA ARG A 111 -6.93 14.36 -7.13
C ARG A 111 -6.22 13.07 -6.69
N LEU A 112 -6.43 11.96 -7.40
CA LEU A 112 -5.83 10.65 -7.12
C LEU A 112 -4.60 10.36 -7.99
N HIS A 113 -3.86 11.40 -8.39
CA HIS A 113 -2.58 11.20 -9.06
C HIS A 113 -1.54 10.59 -8.11
N LEU A 114 -0.87 9.52 -8.54
CA LEU A 114 0.10 8.78 -7.76
C LEU A 114 1.47 8.80 -8.43
N ALA A 115 2.53 8.97 -7.64
CA ALA A 115 3.89 8.77 -8.12
C ALA A 115 4.15 7.28 -8.38
N GLU A 116 5.10 6.97 -9.28
CA GLU A 116 5.39 5.58 -9.65
C GLU A 116 5.76 4.71 -8.44
N ARG A 117 6.52 5.26 -7.49
CA ARG A 117 6.87 4.57 -6.24
C ARG A 117 5.63 4.14 -5.44
N ASP A 118 4.59 4.97 -5.42
CA ASP A 118 3.37 4.72 -4.67
C ASP A 118 2.51 3.68 -5.39
N VAL A 119 2.48 3.73 -6.72
CA VAL A 119 1.85 2.69 -7.55
C VAL A 119 2.51 1.33 -7.29
N ARG A 120 3.85 1.27 -7.31
CA ARG A 120 4.59 0.02 -7.01
C ARG A 120 4.31 -0.49 -5.60
N ARG A 121 4.21 0.42 -4.62
CA ARG A 121 3.90 0.08 -3.21
C ARG A 121 2.47 -0.44 -3.03
N LEU A 122 1.49 0.12 -3.73
CA LEU A 122 0.06 -0.24 -3.56
C LEU A 122 -0.38 -1.40 -4.46
N ALA A 123 0.34 -1.68 -5.55
CA ALA A 123 -0.04 -2.71 -6.52
C ALA A 123 -0.27 -4.11 -5.90
N PRO A 124 0.53 -4.59 -4.92
CA PRO A 124 0.25 -5.88 -4.29
C PRO A 124 -1.11 -5.93 -3.58
N ALA A 125 -1.48 -4.86 -2.87
CA ALA A 125 -2.77 -4.82 -2.18
C ALA A 125 -3.95 -4.78 -3.14
N VAL A 126 -3.79 -4.14 -4.30
CA VAL A 126 -4.80 -4.20 -5.37
C VAL A 126 -4.86 -5.60 -5.99
N ALA A 127 -3.72 -6.30 -6.13
CA ALA A 127 -3.71 -7.68 -6.62
C ALA A 127 -4.55 -8.60 -5.72
N VAL A 128 -4.47 -8.44 -4.38
CA VAL A 128 -5.34 -9.17 -3.44
C VAL A 128 -6.82 -8.92 -3.70
N TRP A 129 -7.21 -7.68 -4.01
CA TRP A 129 -8.61 -7.38 -4.34
C TRP A 129 -9.06 -8.10 -5.61
N LEU A 130 -8.18 -8.19 -6.62
CA LEU A 130 -8.45 -8.92 -7.87
C LEU A 130 -8.52 -10.44 -7.64
N GLU A 131 -7.63 -11.00 -6.81
CA GLU A 131 -7.65 -12.42 -6.41
C GLU A 131 -8.96 -12.78 -5.68
N ARG A 132 -9.53 -11.82 -4.93
CA ARG A 132 -10.86 -11.97 -4.29
C ARG A 132 -12.04 -11.75 -5.24
N GLY A 133 -11.80 -11.69 -6.55
CA GLY A 133 -12.84 -11.66 -7.58
C GLY A 133 -13.38 -10.26 -7.91
N MET A 134 -12.80 -9.18 -7.40
CA MET A 134 -13.23 -7.83 -7.78
C MET A 134 -12.78 -7.51 -9.21
N ALA A 135 -13.71 -7.02 -10.04
CA ALA A 135 -13.35 -6.53 -11.37
C ALA A 135 -12.51 -5.24 -11.28
N PRO A 136 -11.56 -5.00 -12.21
CA PRO A 136 -10.70 -3.81 -12.21
C PRO A 136 -11.47 -2.48 -12.09
N ASP A 137 -12.60 -2.34 -12.80
CA ASP A 137 -13.44 -1.14 -12.77
C ASP A 137 -14.13 -0.94 -11.41
N ASP A 138 -14.52 -2.02 -10.74
CA ASP A 138 -15.14 -1.98 -9.41
C ASP A 138 -14.14 -1.56 -8.35
N VAL A 139 -12.90 -2.04 -8.46
CA VAL A 139 -11.81 -1.56 -7.61
C VAL A 139 -11.63 -0.04 -7.80
N GLN A 140 -11.56 0.45 -9.05
CA GLN A 140 -11.42 1.89 -9.29
C GLN A 140 -12.59 2.69 -8.71
N ARG A 141 -13.84 2.26 -8.97
CA ARG A 141 -15.04 2.93 -8.43
C ARG A 141 -15.01 2.98 -6.91
N THR A 142 -14.66 1.87 -6.26
CA THR A 142 -14.61 1.76 -4.80
C THR A 142 -13.53 2.68 -4.23
N LEU A 143 -12.36 2.72 -4.85
CA LEU A 143 -11.25 3.58 -4.41
C LEU A 143 -11.51 5.07 -4.63
N SER A 144 -12.30 5.44 -5.63
CA SER A 144 -12.68 6.83 -5.91
C SER A 144 -13.99 7.29 -5.26
N ALA A 145 -14.74 6.39 -4.61
CA ALA A 145 -16.04 6.75 -4.03
C ALA A 145 -15.89 7.63 -2.78
N GLY A 146 -16.74 8.66 -2.62
CA GLY A 146 -16.83 9.42 -1.37
C GLY A 146 -15.55 10.16 -0.97
N LEU A 147 -14.86 10.77 -1.93
CA LEU A 147 -13.65 11.55 -1.65
C LEU A 147 -14.00 12.82 -0.84
N PRO A 148 -13.14 13.24 0.11
CA PRO A 148 -13.36 14.45 0.88
C PRO A 148 -13.50 15.69 -0.03
N PRO A 149 -14.46 16.58 0.24
CA PRO A 149 -14.68 17.76 -0.60
C PRO A 149 -13.47 18.70 -0.61
N GLU A 150 -12.77 18.82 0.53
CA GLU A 150 -11.52 19.58 0.70
C GLU A 150 -10.29 18.99 -0.03
N GLY A 151 -10.43 17.78 -0.59
CA GLY A 151 -9.38 17.09 -1.33
C GLY A 151 -8.46 16.23 -0.44
N VAL A 152 -7.74 15.31 -1.08
CA VAL A 152 -6.89 14.34 -0.38
C VAL A 152 -5.46 14.87 -0.29
N ARG A 153 -5.00 15.19 0.92
CA ARG A 153 -3.61 15.67 1.13
C ARG A 153 -2.56 14.58 0.88
N HIS A 154 -2.91 13.32 1.11
CA HIS A 154 -2.00 12.19 0.96
C HIS A 154 -2.67 11.01 0.22
N PRO A 155 -2.75 11.06 -1.13
CA PRO A 155 -3.52 10.10 -1.91
C PRO A 155 -3.04 8.66 -1.72
N ALA A 156 -1.73 8.43 -1.68
CA ALA A 156 -1.17 7.11 -1.46
C ALA A 156 -1.52 6.52 -0.07
N GLY A 157 -1.54 7.34 0.97
CA GLY A 157 -1.93 6.91 2.32
C GLY A 157 -3.43 6.65 2.44
N PHE A 158 -4.24 7.49 1.81
CA PHE A 158 -5.68 7.31 1.75
C PHE A 158 -6.05 6.00 1.04
N LEU A 159 -5.45 5.74 -0.12
CA LEU A 159 -5.67 4.49 -0.85
C LEU A 159 -5.16 3.27 -0.08
N ALA A 160 -3.99 3.37 0.57
CA ALA A 160 -3.50 2.30 1.44
C ALA A 160 -4.51 1.97 2.56
N HIS A 161 -5.07 3.00 3.20
CA HIS A 161 -6.07 2.81 4.23
C HIS A 161 -7.32 2.11 3.67
N ARG A 162 -7.85 2.56 2.52
CA ARG A 162 -9.03 1.94 1.91
C ARG A 162 -8.80 0.51 1.47
N LEU A 163 -7.65 0.23 0.85
CA LEU A 163 -7.30 -1.13 0.41
C LEU A 163 -7.26 -2.13 1.57
N THR A 164 -6.92 -1.66 2.78
CA THR A 164 -6.92 -2.47 3.98
C THR A 164 -8.29 -2.50 4.66
N ALA A 165 -8.96 -1.35 4.80
CA ALA A 165 -10.21 -1.23 5.56
C ALA A 165 -11.45 -1.75 4.81
N LEU A 166 -11.43 -1.68 3.47
CA LEU A 166 -12.54 -2.12 2.60
C LEU A 166 -12.19 -3.42 1.87
N LEU A 167 -11.22 -4.17 2.39
CA LEU A 167 -10.78 -5.42 1.78
C LEU A 167 -11.99 -6.38 1.67
N PRO A 168 -12.40 -6.78 0.45
CA PRO A 168 -13.56 -7.65 0.27
C PRO A 168 -13.37 -8.97 1.03
N SER A 169 -14.43 -9.55 1.58
CA SER A 169 -14.36 -10.92 2.09
C SER A 169 -13.90 -11.85 0.95
N PRO A 170 -13.08 -12.88 1.22
CA PRO A 170 -12.79 -13.89 0.22
C PRO A 170 -14.10 -14.41 -0.35
N PHE A 171 -14.28 -14.26 -1.66
CA PHE A 171 -15.34 -14.94 -2.39
C PHE A 171 -14.75 -16.27 -2.83
N GLU A 172 -15.16 -17.35 -2.17
CA GLU A 172 -14.99 -18.68 -2.74
C GLU A 172 -16.13 -18.86 -3.73
N PRO A 173 -15.89 -18.78 -5.05
CA PRO A 173 -16.90 -19.22 -5.98
C PRO A 173 -17.19 -20.67 -5.65
N GLU A 174 -18.43 -20.97 -5.22
CA GLU A 174 -18.89 -22.36 -5.25
C GLU A 174 -18.53 -22.88 -6.63
N PRO A 175 -17.82 -24.03 -6.72
CA PRO A 175 -17.38 -24.56 -8.00
C PRO A 175 -18.62 -24.61 -8.86
N GLU A 176 -18.63 -23.74 -9.88
CA GLU A 176 -19.78 -23.44 -10.71
C GLU A 176 -20.37 -24.79 -11.08
N ALA A 177 -21.48 -25.18 -10.44
CA ALA A 177 -21.99 -26.54 -10.50
C ALA A 177 -22.30 -26.76 -11.96
N ALA A 178 -21.36 -27.39 -12.68
CA ALA A 178 -21.21 -27.24 -14.12
C ALA A 178 -22.59 -27.47 -14.71
N THR A 179 -23.25 -26.38 -15.13
CA THR A 179 -24.70 -26.35 -15.38
C THR A 179 -25.07 -27.64 -16.05
N ALA A 180 -25.72 -28.55 -15.29
CA ALA A 180 -25.67 -29.98 -15.57
C ALA A 180 -25.95 -30.20 -17.05
N ARG A 181 -24.88 -30.43 -17.84
CA ARG A 181 -25.01 -30.38 -19.29
C ARG A 181 -26.08 -31.41 -19.62
N PRO A 182 -27.14 -31.06 -20.37
CA PRO A 182 -28.20 -32.02 -20.66
C PRO A 182 -27.54 -33.28 -21.21
N ALA A 183 -27.92 -34.44 -20.66
CA ALA A 183 -27.32 -35.70 -21.07
C ALA A 183 -27.36 -35.81 -22.62
N PRO A 184 -26.30 -36.34 -23.25
CA PRO A 184 -26.21 -36.42 -24.70
C PRO A 184 -27.40 -37.19 -25.27
N LEU A 185 -27.85 -36.78 -26.47
CA LEU A 185 -28.87 -37.50 -27.21
C LEU A 185 -28.25 -38.77 -27.81
N GLN A 186 -28.87 -39.91 -27.57
CA GLN A 186 -28.45 -41.23 -28.04
C GLN A 186 -29.66 -41.96 -28.63
N ASN A 187 -29.43 -42.86 -29.59
CA ASN A 187 -30.49 -43.73 -30.11
C ASN A 187 -30.58 -45.03 -29.32
N CYS A 188 -31.79 -45.58 -29.19
CA CYS A 188 -32.04 -46.83 -28.49
C CYS A 188 -31.63 -48.04 -29.33
N ASP A 189 -30.82 -48.95 -28.79
CA ASP A 189 -30.39 -50.21 -29.45
C ASP A 189 -31.54 -51.20 -29.75
N GLY A 190 -32.77 -50.95 -29.29
CA GLY A 190 -33.93 -51.82 -29.49
C GLY A 190 -35.00 -51.27 -30.43
N CYS A 191 -35.14 -49.95 -30.52
CA CYS A 191 -36.23 -49.32 -31.27
C CYS A 191 -35.81 -48.05 -32.01
N ASP A 192 -34.51 -47.73 -32.04
CA ASP A 192 -33.90 -46.55 -32.68
C ASP A 192 -34.48 -45.19 -32.26
N ARG A 193 -35.25 -45.15 -31.16
CA ARG A 193 -35.83 -43.92 -30.61
C ARG A 193 -34.74 -43.08 -29.94
N ALA A 194 -34.64 -41.81 -30.32
CA ALA A 194 -33.74 -40.84 -29.69
C ALA A 194 -34.17 -40.51 -28.25
N PHE A 195 -33.22 -40.58 -27.31
CA PHE A 195 -33.42 -40.27 -25.89
C PHE A 195 -32.16 -39.66 -25.26
N ARG A 196 -32.30 -38.98 -24.11
CA ARG A 196 -31.17 -38.37 -23.40
C ARG A 196 -30.68 -39.29 -22.28
N SER A 197 -29.39 -39.65 -22.29
CA SER A 197 -28.78 -40.49 -21.26
C SER A 197 -27.26 -40.27 -21.19
N PRO A 198 -26.65 -40.28 -20.00
CA PRO A 198 -25.21 -40.13 -19.84
C PRO A 198 -24.42 -41.34 -20.37
N ARG A 199 -25.07 -42.50 -20.51
CA ARG A 199 -24.48 -43.74 -21.05
C ARG A 199 -25.34 -44.28 -22.21
N PRO A 200 -24.74 -44.88 -23.25
CA PRO A 200 -25.47 -45.62 -24.28
C PRO A 200 -26.36 -46.70 -23.68
N GLY A 201 -27.50 -46.98 -24.31
CA GLY A 201 -28.35 -48.10 -23.92
C GLY A 201 -29.79 -48.01 -24.41
N ARG A 202 -30.68 -48.70 -23.70
CA ARG A 202 -32.09 -48.81 -24.07
C ARG A 202 -32.94 -47.69 -23.48
N CYS A 203 -33.93 -47.23 -24.24
CA CYS A 203 -34.95 -46.28 -23.79
C CYS A 203 -35.84 -46.89 -22.70
N ARG A 204 -36.64 -46.06 -22.02
CA ARG A 204 -37.53 -46.49 -20.93
C ARG A 204 -38.46 -47.65 -21.31
N ASP A 205 -38.94 -47.66 -22.55
CA ASP A 205 -39.89 -48.66 -23.06
C ASP A 205 -39.19 -50.00 -23.40
N CYS A 206 -37.90 -49.95 -23.76
CA CYS A 206 -37.10 -51.14 -24.10
C CYS A 206 -36.27 -51.67 -22.94
N ARG A 207 -36.24 -50.97 -21.79
CA ARG A 207 -35.62 -51.51 -20.57
C ARG A 207 -36.56 -52.57 -20.02
N PRO A 208 -36.11 -53.83 -19.83
CA PRO A 208 -36.89 -54.77 -19.06
C PRO A 208 -37.11 -54.12 -17.69
N ALA A 209 -38.36 -54.13 -17.20
CA ALA A 209 -38.66 -53.63 -15.86
C ALA A 209 -37.68 -54.30 -14.91
N CYS A 210 -36.74 -53.53 -14.36
CA CYS A 210 -35.77 -54.04 -13.42
C CYS A 210 -36.59 -54.35 -12.16
N VAL A 211 -37.05 -55.59 -12.04
CA VAL A 211 -37.56 -56.13 -10.80
C VAL A 211 -36.37 -56.11 -9.86
N ALA A 212 -36.33 -55.12 -8.97
CA ALA A 212 -35.42 -55.13 -7.84
C ALA A 212 -35.79 -56.36 -6.99
N ALA A 213 -34.87 -57.32 -6.92
CA ALA A 213 -34.90 -58.45 -6.00
C ALA A 213 -33.86 -58.22 -4.91
#